data_AF-A0A531L0U5-F1
#
_entry.id   AF-A0A531L0U5-F1
#
_cell.length_a   1.000
_cell.length_b   1.000
_cell.length_c   1.000
_cell.angle_alpha   90.00
_cell.angle_beta   90.00
_cell.angle_gamma   90.00
#
_symmetry.space_group_name_H-M   'P 1'
#
loop_
_entity.id
_entity.type
_entity.pdbx_description
1 polymer ?
#
loop_
_entity_poly.entity_id
_entity_poly.type
_entity_poly.pdbx_seq_one_letter_code
_entity_poly.pdbx_strand_id
1 'polypeptide(L)' 'MRILIRAFSALALALAIGGSALAQEYVKGEVVKVDAKQKKLTIKHEPLTNLDMPAMT' A
#
# COMPACT_ATOMS: atom_id res chain seq x y z
N MET A 1 34.38 -17.93 3.82
CA MET A 1 33.07 -18.56 3.52
C MET A 1 31.93 -18.17 4.45
N ARG A 2 32.12 -17.96 5.76
CA ARG A 2 31.04 -17.59 6.69
C ARG A 2 30.31 -16.26 6.38
N ILE A 3 31.04 -15.27 5.84
CA ILE A 3 30.49 -13.96 5.47
C ILE A 3 29.53 -14.07 4.28
N LEU A 4 29.86 -14.92 3.31
CA LEU A 4 29.02 -15.16 2.12
C LEU A 4 27.68 -15.82 2.51
N ILE A 5 27.72 -16.77 3.44
CA ILE A 5 26.53 -17.46 3.98
C ILE A 5 25.63 -16.48 4.76
N ARG A 6 26.23 -15.55 5.51
CA ARG A 6 25.51 -14.49 6.24
C ARG A 6 24.87 -13.46 5.30
N ALA A 7 25.58 -13.06 4.26
CA ALA A 7 25.04 -12.15 3.25
C ALA A 7 23.87 -12.79 2.48
N PHE A 8 23.99 -14.07 2.14
CA PHE A 8 22.93 -14.80 1.44
C PHE A 8 21.67 -15.01 2.30
N SER A 9 21.85 -15.32 3.59
CA SER A 9 20.73 -15.45 4.54
C SER A 9 20.04 -14.12 4.83
N ALA A 10 20.79 -13.01 4.93
CA ALA A 10 20.21 -11.68 5.08
C ALA A 10 19.39 -11.27 3.84
N LEU A 11 19.88 -11.58 2.64
CA LEU A 11 19.16 -11.30 1.39
C LEU A 11 17.88 -12.15 1.28
N ALA A 12 17.93 -13.43 1.64
CA ALA A 12 16.77 -14.30 1.67
C ALA A 12 15.70 -13.81 2.65
N LEU A 13 16.10 -13.32 3.83
CA LEU A 13 15.18 -12.75 4.80
C LEU A 13 14.54 -11.46 4.29
N ALA A 14 15.31 -10.56 3.66
CA ALA A 14 14.78 -9.32 3.11
C ALA A 14 13.72 -9.53 2.02
N LEU A 15 13.91 -10.55 1.16
CA LEU A 15 12.94 -10.93 0.13
C LEU A 15 11.65 -11.53 0.73
N ALA A 16 11.75 -12.25 1.86
CA ALA A 16 10.58 -12.85 2.51
C ALA A 16 9.61 -11.82 3.12
N ILE A 17 10.10 -10.63 3.51
CA ILE A 17 9.28 -9.57 4.13
C ILE A 17 8.81 -8.50 3.11
N GLY A 18 9.41 -8.44 1.93
CA GLY A 18 9.14 -7.39 0.93
C GLY A 18 7.92 -7.62 0.03
N GLY A 19 7.29 -8.80 0.07
CA GLY A 19 6.24 -9.18 -0.88
C GLY A 19 4.87 -8.52 -0.67
N SER A 20 4.59 -7.95 0.51
CA SER A 20 3.24 -7.52 0.88
C SER A 20 2.82 -6.14 0.33
N ALA A 21 3.72 -5.41 -0.33
CA ALA A 21 3.46 -4.04 -0.77
C ALA A 21 2.81 -3.92 -2.16
N LEU A 22 2.58 -5.04 -2.87
CA LEU A 22 2.21 -5.05 -4.29
C LEU A 22 0.71 -5.33 -4.54
N ALA A 23 -0.10 -5.47 -3.49
CA ALA A 23 -1.53 -5.81 -3.63
C ALA A 23 -2.49 -4.62 -3.51
N GLN A 24 -1.98 -3.38 -3.41
CA GLN A 24 -2.86 -2.21 -3.39
C GLN A 24 -3.12 -1.75 -4.82
N GLU A 25 -4.23 -2.19 -5.39
CA GLU A 25 -4.71 -1.64 -6.66
C GLU A 25 -5.10 -0.18 -6.42
N TYR A 26 -4.36 0.72 -7.06
CA TYR A 26 -4.58 2.15 -6.93
C TYR A 26 -5.84 2.52 -7.71
N VAL A 27 -6.94 2.72 -6.98
CA VAL A 27 -8.20 3.16 -7.58
C VAL A 27 -8.19 4.68 -7.66
N LYS A 28 -8.67 5.24 -8.78
CA LYS A 28 -8.74 6.70 -8.92
C LYS A 28 -9.78 7.23 -7.93
N GLY A 29 -9.45 8.35 -7.31
CA GLY A 29 -10.34 9.02 -6.39
C GLY A 29 -10.19 10.53 -6.53
N GLU A 30 -11.29 11.24 -6.36
CA GLU A 30 -11.31 12.70 -6.42
C GLU A 30 -11.29 13.28 -5.00
N VAL A 31 -10.39 14.23 -4.74
CA VAL A 31 -10.31 14.93 -3.46
C VAL A 31 -11.44 15.95 -3.38
N VAL A 32 -12.40 15.73 -2.48
CA VAL A 32 -13.55 16.62 -2.27
C VAL A 32 -13.24 17.71 -1.27
N LYS A 33 -12.46 17.40 -0.23
CA LYS A 33 -12.16 18.36 0.84
C LYS A 33 -10.81 18.07 1.48
N VAL A 34 -9.99 19.11 1.64
CA VAL A 34 -8.74 19.08 2.40
C VAL A 34 -8.93 19.90 3.67
N ASP A 35 -8.95 19.24 4.82
CA ASP A 35 -8.95 19.90 6.12
C ASP A 35 -7.57 19.77 6.78
N ALA A 36 -6.70 20.75 6.50
CA ALA A 36 -5.34 20.77 7.03
C ALA A 36 -5.29 20.97 8.55
N LYS A 37 -6.33 21.58 9.14
CA LYS A 37 -6.40 21.80 10.60
C LYS A 37 -6.69 20.50 11.33
N GLN A 38 -7.59 19.69 10.78
CA GLN A 38 -7.93 18.37 11.32
C GLN A 38 -7.06 17.23 10.78
N LYS A 39 -6.16 17.52 9.82
CA LYS A 39 -5.38 16.53 9.06
C LYS A 39 -6.28 15.47 8.42
N LYS A 40 -7.43 15.90 7.91
CA LYS A 40 -8.42 15.04 7.25
C LYS A 40 -8.50 15.36 5.77
N LEU A 41 -8.59 14.32 4.96
CA LEU A 41 -8.82 14.41 3.53
C LEU A 41 -10.08 13.60 3.22
N THR A 42 -11.06 14.23 2.59
CA THR A 42 -12.26 13.57 2.09
C THR A 42 -12.03 13.25 0.62
N ILE A 43 -12.06 11.98 0.28
CA ILE A 43 -11.82 11.49 -1.09
C ILE A 43 -13.06 10.70 -1.51
N LYS A 44 -13.63 11.06 -2.66
CA LYS A 44 -14.58 10.23 -3.39
C LYS A 44 -13.81 9.13 -4.08
N HIS A 45 -13.90 7.91 -3.58
CA HIS A 45 -13.24 6.78 -4.23
C HIS A 45 -14.15 6.17 -5.29
N GLU A 46 -13.58 5.81 -6.44
CA GLU A 46 -14.25 4.93 -7.40
C GLU A 46 -14.47 3.53 -6.80
N PRO A 47 -15.28 2.65 -7.44
CA PRO A 47 -15.54 1.31 -6.92
C PRO A 47 -14.24 0.52 -6.72
N LEU A 48 -14.03 0.01 -5.51
CA LEU A 48 -12.88 -0.83 -5.19
C LEU A 48 -13.26 -2.26 -5.52
N THR A 49 -13.08 -2.67 -6.78
CA THR A 49 -13.43 -4.01 -7.28
C THR A 49 -12.75 -5.13 -6.50
N ASN A 50 -11.57 -4.89 -5.95
CA ASN A 50 -10.81 -5.88 -5.17
C ASN A 50 -11.34 -6.09 -3.75
N LEU A 51 -12.20 -5.20 -3.26
CA LEU A 51 -12.77 -5.24 -1.91
C LEU A 51 -14.29 -5.36 -1.93
N ASP A 52 -14.90 -5.56 -3.10
CA ASP A 52 -16.36 -5.54 -3.31
C ASP A 52 -17.05 -4.29 -2.73
N MET A 53 -16.36 -3.14 -2.73
CA MET A 53 -16.88 -1.88 -2.20
C MET A 53 -17.39 -0.97 -3.32
N PRO A 54 -18.68 -0.54 -3.28
CA PRO A 54 -19.21 0.42 -4.25
C PRO A 54 -18.57 1.80 -4.08
N ALA A 55 -18.68 2.66 -5.09
CA ALA A 55 -18.21 4.05 -4.99
C ALA A 55 -18.88 4.78 -3.82
N MET A 56 -18.09 5.46 -2.98
CA MET A 56 -18.57 6.22 -1.83
C MET A 56 -18.00 7.64 -1.86
N THR A 57 -18.80 8.59 -1.40
CA THR A 57 -18.47 10.02 -1.35
C THR A 57 -18.14 10.54 0.03
#